data_AF-L1JUK8-F1
#
_entry.id   AF-L1JUK8-F1
#
_cell.length_a   1.000
_cell.length_b   1.000
_cell.length_c   1.000
_cell.angle_alpha   90.00
_cell.angle_beta   90.00
_cell.angle_gamma   90.00
#
_symmetry.space_group_name_H-M   'P 1'
#
loop_
_entity.id
_entity.type
_entity.pdbx_description
1 polymer ?
#
loop_
_entity_poly.entity_id
_entity_poly.type
_entity_poly.pdbx_seq_one_letter_code
_entity_poly.pdbx_strand_id
1 'polypeptide(L)'
;CASPGCSRTPTYGDISAIDPAMQKALYCKRHKLPHHLNLRHFKCQHEGGCMKQALWGNPIDRVRLWCARHAKSGDMNLSEKRLFITGCSRRAVYGLLGGKARHCRAHRE
;
A
#
# COMPACT_ATOMS: atom_id res chain seq x y z
N CYS A 1 0.74 -11.63 -13.75
CA CYS A 1 1.70 -10.55 -14.07
C CYS A 1 1.23 -9.91 -15.37
N ALA A 2 1.41 -8.60 -15.59
CA ALA A 2 0.93 -7.90 -16.78
C ALA A 2 1.72 -8.22 -18.06
N SER A 3 2.84 -8.94 -17.95
CA SER A 3 3.59 -9.42 -19.11
C SER A 3 2.83 -10.54 -19.83
N PRO A 4 2.71 -10.50 -21.17
CA PRO A 4 2.01 -11.51 -21.96
C PRO A 4 2.46 -12.94 -21.63
N GLY A 5 1.51 -13.86 -21.46
CA GLY A 5 1.80 -15.27 -21.16
C GLY A 5 2.35 -15.56 -19.76
N CYS A 6 2.39 -14.56 -18.84
CA CYS A 6 2.96 -14.76 -17.51
C CYS A 6 1.91 -15.00 -16.41
N SER A 7 1.85 -16.25 -15.92
CA SER A 7 1.00 -16.67 -14.81
C SER A 7 1.49 -16.29 -13.41
N ARG A 8 2.70 -15.70 -13.27
CA ARG A 8 3.26 -15.35 -11.96
C ARG A 8 2.48 -14.22 -11.28
N THR A 9 2.32 -14.32 -9.97
CA THR A 9 1.73 -13.25 -9.14
C THR A 9 2.57 -11.97 -9.25
N PRO A 10 1.96 -10.83 -9.58
CA PRO A 10 2.68 -9.57 -9.59
C PRO A 10 2.95 -9.08 -8.17
N THR A 11 4.19 -8.66 -7.92
CA THR A 11 4.64 -8.09 -6.64
C THR A 11 5.42 -6.79 -6.80
N TYR A 12 5.77 -6.43 -8.03
CA TYR A 12 6.55 -5.26 -8.40
C TYR A 12 5.71 -4.28 -9.21
N GLY A 13 5.97 -2.99 -9.03
CA GLY A 13 5.34 -1.92 -9.81
C GLY A 13 5.80 -0.56 -9.30
N ASP A 14 5.19 0.48 -9.84
CA ASP A 14 5.47 1.85 -9.46
C ASP A 14 4.56 2.32 -8.34
N ILE A 15 5.06 3.29 -7.60
CA ILE A 15 4.25 4.10 -6.69
C ILE A 15 3.80 5.28 -7.54
N SER A 16 2.54 5.26 -8.00
CA SER A 16 1.99 6.37 -8.79
C SER A 16 2.00 7.65 -7.97
N ALA A 17 2.65 8.69 -8.48
CA ALA A 17 2.65 10.02 -7.87
C ALA A 17 1.29 10.72 -8.00
N ILE A 18 0.42 10.26 -8.92
CA ILE A 18 -0.87 10.89 -9.23
C ILE A 18 -2.00 10.28 -8.38
N ASP A 19 -1.98 8.96 -8.17
CA ASP A 19 -2.88 8.28 -7.23
C ASP A 19 -2.06 7.36 -6.32
N PRO A 20 -1.62 7.87 -5.18
CA PRO A 20 -0.80 7.10 -4.27
C PRO A 20 -1.55 5.98 -3.53
N ALA A 21 -2.89 6.01 -3.56
CA ALA A 21 -3.72 4.89 -3.12
C ALA A 21 -3.65 3.70 -4.10
N MET A 22 -3.18 3.94 -5.33
CA MET A 22 -3.08 2.96 -6.40
C MET A 22 -1.67 2.37 -6.51
N GLN A 23 -1.12 1.85 -5.40
CA GLN A 23 0.06 0.99 -5.42
C GLN A 23 -0.29 -0.39 -5.97
N LYS A 24 -0.44 -0.48 -7.29
CA LYS A 24 -0.77 -1.72 -7.98
C LYS A 24 0.50 -2.41 -8.45
N ALA A 25 0.80 -3.57 -7.86
CA ALA A 25 1.82 -4.44 -8.42
C ALA A 25 1.33 -4.99 -9.76
N LEU A 26 2.03 -4.68 -10.84
CA LEU A 26 1.72 -5.13 -12.19
C LEU A 26 2.68 -6.22 -12.66
N TYR A 27 3.91 -6.24 -12.14
CA TYR A 27 4.99 -7.07 -12.64
C TYR A 27 5.45 -8.10 -11.60
N CYS A 28 5.91 -9.27 -12.05
CA CYS A 28 6.57 -10.24 -11.18
C CYS A 28 8.07 -9.92 -11.08
N LYS A 29 8.80 -10.61 -10.19
CA LYS A 29 10.25 -10.43 -10.01
C LYS A 29 11.04 -10.51 -11.33
N ARG A 30 10.62 -11.39 -12.25
CA ARG A 30 11.28 -11.60 -13.55
C ARG A 30 11.01 -10.48 -14.56
N HIS A 31 9.89 -9.79 -14.44
CA HIS A 31 9.44 -8.78 -15.41
C HIS A 31 9.40 -7.37 -14.80
N LYS A 32 10.12 -7.15 -13.70
CA LYS A 32 10.24 -5.83 -13.08
C LYS A 32 11.23 -4.98 -13.87
N LEU A 33 11.00 -3.68 -13.96
CA LEU A 33 12.02 -2.72 -14.36
C LEU A 33 12.96 -2.40 -13.18
N PRO A 34 14.15 -1.83 -13.42
CA PRO A 34 15.08 -1.46 -12.34
C PRO A 34 14.46 -0.53 -11.31
N HIS A 35 13.63 0.41 -11.73
CA HIS A 35 12.94 1.37 -10.87
C HIS A 35 11.69 0.81 -10.17
N HIS A 36 11.17 -0.34 -10.60
CA HIS A 36 9.99 -0.94 -9.96
C HIS A 36 10.32 -1.41 -8.54
N LEU A 37 9.41 -1.07 -7.62
CA LEU A 37 9.52 -1.38 -6.21
C LEU A 37 8.71 -2.64 -5.88
N ASN A 38 9.15 -3.41 -4.89
CA ASN A 38 8.39 -4.56 -4.40
C ASN A 38 7.25 -4.06 -3.49
N LEU A 39 6.09 -3.77 -4.07
CA LEU A 39 4.93 -3.21 -3.36
C LEU A 39 4.29 -4.17 -2.35
N ARG A 40 4.59 -5.48 -2.45
CA ARG A 40 4.07 -6.50 -1.52
C ARG A 40 4.97 -6.67 -0.29
N HIS A 41 6.28 -6.70 -0.51
CA HIS A 41 7.30 -6.90 0.53
C HIS A 41 8.25 -5.70 0.58
N PHE A 42 7.68 -4.50 0.65
CA PHE A 42 8.46 -3.28 0.73
C PHE A 42 9.16 -3.23 2.08
N LYS A 43 10.49 -3.03 2.09
CA LYS A 43 11.28 -2.99 3.32
C LYS A 43 11.35 -1.55 3.84
N CYS A 44 11.55 -1.41 5.13
CA CYS A 44 11.80 -0.13 5.77
C CYS A 44 13.02 0.56 5.14
N GLN A 45 12.87 1.80 4.72
CA GLN A 45 13.94 2.59 4.07
C GLN A 45 14.86 3.29 5.09
N HIS A 46 14.94 2.77 6.32
CA HIS A 46 15.81 3.34 7.33
C HIS A 46 17.27 2.99 7.01
N GLU A 47 18.15 3.99 7.09
CA GLU A 47 19.55 3.90 6.67
C GLU A 47 20.34 2.78 7.35
N GLY A 48 19.94 2.38 8.56
CA GLY A 48 20.50 1.22 9.28
C GLY A 48 20.15 -0.16 8.70
N GLY A 49 19.74 -0.26 7.44
CA GLY A 49 19.48 -1.56 6.77
C GLY A 49 18.31 -2.34 7.36
N CYS A 50 17.26 -1.66 7.82
CA CYS A 50 16.15 -2.30 8.52
C CYS A 50 15.40 -3.30 7.63
N MET A 51 15.39 -4.58 8.03
CA MET A 51 14.76 -5.66 7.27
C MET A 51 13.24 -5.82 7.53
N LYS A 52 12.68 -4.99 8.42
CA LYS A 52 11.24 -5.01 8.73
C LYS A 52 10.43 -4.50 7.53
N GLN A 53 9.20 -4.99 7.40
CA GLN A 53 8.28 -4.53 6.37
C GLN A 53 7.90 -3.06 6.63
N ALA A 54 7.93 -2.27 5.56
CA ALA A 54 7.40 -0.92 5.54
C ALA A 54 5.87 -0.98 5.45
N LEU A 55 5.21 -0.65 6.56
CA LEU A 55 3.76 -0.59 6.67
C LEU A 55 3.27 0.82 6.99
N TRP A 56 4.19 1.71 7.37
CA TRP A 56 3.94 3.05 7.84
C TRP A 56 4.41 4.09 6.83
N GLY A 57 3.68 5.19 6.77
CA GLY A 57 4.06 6.36 6.00
C GLY A 57 2.93 7.39 5.96
N ASN A 58 3.07 8.37 5.08
CA ASN A 58 2.24 9.56 5.15
C ASN A 58 0.80 9.23 4.70
N PRO A 59 -0.23 9.67 5.45
CA PRO A 59 -1.63 9.33 5.15
C PRO A 59 -2.19 10.05 3.91
N ILE A 60 -1.59 11.17 3.52
CA ILE A 60 -1.97 11.98 2.35
C ILE A 60 -1.40 11.31 1.09
N ASP A 61 -0.10 11.08 1.06
CA ASP A 61 0.57 10.42 -0.07
C ASP A 61 0.44 8.89 -0.02
N ARG A 62 -0.13 8.30 1.03
CA ARG A 62 -0.33 6.86 1.19
C ARG A 62 0.89 6.00 0.83
N VAL A 63 2.11 6.53 0.90
CA VAL A 63 3.34 5.81 0.55
C VAL A 63 3.89 5.14 1.80
N ARG A 64 4.04 3.81 1.75
CA ARG A 64 4.64 3.04 2.85
C ARG A 64 6.16 3.03 2.71
N LEU A 65 6.86 3.76 3.56
CA LEU A 65 8.34 3.83 3.53
C LEU A 65 8.99 3.26 4.79
N TRP A 66 8.25 3.21 5.90
CA TRP A 66 8.81 2.96 7.22
C TRP A 66 8.15 1.77 7.91
N CYS A 67 8.88 1.09 8.78
CA CYS A 67 8.28 0.18 9.76
C CYS A 67 7.73 0.97 10.95
N ALA A 68 6.92 0.34 11.81
CA ALA A 68 6.35 0.99 12.99
C ALA A 68 7.39 1.70 13.89
N ARG A 69 8.60 1.15 13.98
CA ARG A 69 9.69 1.72 14.78
C ARG A 69 10.30 2.98 14.17
N HIS A 70 10.32 3.06 12.84
CA HIS A 70 10.98 4.16 12.10
C HIS A 70 9.97 5.09 11.43
N ALA A 71 8.69 4.97 11.79
CA ALA A 71 7.64 5.87 11.35
C ALA A 71 7.94 7.28 11.88
N LYS A 72 7.76 8.29 11.02
CA LYS A 72 7.90 9.70 11.39
C LYS A 72 6.64 10.17 12.11
N SER A 73 6.75 11.30 12.82
CA SER A 73 5.58 11.95 13.41
C SER A 73 4.57 12.30 12.32
N GLY A 74 3.32 11.82 12.48
CA GLY A 74 2.26 11.97 11.48
C GLY A 74 2.12 10.80 10.50
N ASP A 75 3.08 9.87 10.45
CA ASP A 75 2.91 8.65 9.66
C ASP A 75 1.87 7.73 10.29
N MET A 76 1.12 7.03 9.44
CA MET A 76 0.10 6.07 9.84
C MET A 76 0.39 4.69 9.28
N ASN A 77 -0.16 3.66 9.90
CA ASN A 77 -0.14 2.32 9.34
C ASN A 77 -1.10 2.24 8.13
N LEU A 78 -0.54 2.19 6.92
CA LEU A 78 -1.27 2.17 5.64
C LEU A 78 -1.55 0.75 5.13
N SER A 79 -1.10 -0.28 5.86
CA SER A 79 -1.42 -1.68 5.52
C SER A 79 -2.89 -2.02 5.80
N GLU A 80 -3.51 -1.29 6.72
CA GLU A 80 -4.93 -1.37 6.97
C GLU A 80 -5.68 -0.60 5.89
N LYS A 81 -6.69 -1.23 5.29
CA LYS A 81 -7.66 -0.53 4.43
C LYS A 81 -8.53 0.39 5.29
N ARG A 82 -8.00 1.55 5.65
CA ARG A 82 -8.78 2.68 6.15
C ARG A 82 -9.19 3.52 4.95
N LEU A 83 -10.47 3.87 4.87
CA LEU A 83 -10.88 4.95 3.98
C LEU A 83 -10.64 6.25 4.70
N PHE A 84 -9.85 7.11 4.07
CA PHE A 84 -9.79 8.52 4.39
C PHE A 84 -10.94 9.20 3.65
N ILE A 85 -12.15 9.03 4.16
CA ILE A 85 -13.20 10.03 3.92
C ILE A 85 -12.74 11.25 4.71
N THR A 86 -12.79 12.46 4.14
CA THR A 86 -12.41 13.71 4.81
C THR A 86 -13.02 13.76 6.22
N GLY A 87 -12.19 13.73 7.26
CA GLY A 87 -12.63 13.71 8.67
C GLY A 87 -12.85 12.33 9.32
N CYS A 88 -12.62 11.22 8.60
CA CYS A 88 -12.77 9.87 9.13
C CYS A 88 -11.54 8.99 8.92
N SER A 89 -10.89 8.60 10.03
CA SER A 89 -9.74 7.69 10.09
C SER A 89 -10.10 6.28 10.61
N ARG A 90 -11.39 5.91 10.58
CA ARG A 90 -11.90 4.60 11.05
C ARG A 90 -11.63 3.48 10.02
N ARG A 91 -11.42 2.25 10.53
CA ARG A 91 -11.24 1.04 9.71
C ARG A 91 -12.48 0.72 8.88
N ALA A 92 -12.28 0.43 7.58
CA ALA A 92 -13.36 -0.02 6.71
C ALA A 92 -13.73 -1.48 7.05
N VAL A 93 -15.00 -1.71 7.38
CA VAL A 93 -15.54 -3.01 7.78
C VAL A 93 -16.85 -3.36 7.04
N TYR A 94 -17.48 -2.39 6.38
CA TYR A 94 -18.67 -2.56 5.53
C TYR A 94 -18.31 -2.40 4.05
N GLY A 95 -19.02 -3.08 3.18
CA GLY A 95 -18.89 -2.98 1.73
C GLY A 95 -20.02 -3.76 1.05
N LEU A 96 -20.20 -3.56 -0.25
CA LEU A 96 -21.19 -4.29 -1.04
C LEU A 96 -20.96 -5.81 -0.95
N LEU A 97 -22.07 -6.57 -0.91
CA LEU A 97 -22.05 -8.04 -0.93
C LEU A 97 -21.27 -8.54 -2.15
N GLY A 98 -20.23 -9.35 -1.92
CA GLY A 98 -19.29 -9.82 -2.95
C GLY A 98 -18.14 -8.86 -3.29
N GLY A 99 -18.10 -7.67 -2.67
CA GLY A 99 -17.08 -6.64 -2.86
C GLY A 99 -16.07 -6.49 -1.72
N LYS A 100 -15.08 -5.60 -1.91
CA LYS A 100 -14.14 -5.21 -0.85
C LYS A 100 -14.82 -4.24 0.12
N ALA A 101 -14.55 -4.39 1.42
CA ALA A 101 -14.98 -3.42 2.44
C ALA A 101 -14.44 -2.02 2.10
N ARG A 102 -15.36 -1.08 1.93
CA ARG A 102 -15.15 0.31 1.52
C ARG A 102 -15.69 1.34 2.50
N HIS A 103 -16.36 0.92 3.55
CA HIS A 103 -17.13 1.79 4.43
C HIS A 103 -16.80 1.44 5.88
N CYS A 104 -16.61 2.42 6.74
CA CYS A 104 -16.45 2.15 8.17
C CYS A 104 -17.82 2.06 8.84
N ARG A 105 -17.89 1.56 10.07
CA ARG A 105 -19.17 1.43 10.81
C ARG A 105 -19.96 2.74 10.92
N ALA A 106 -19.29 3.89 10.85
CA ALA A 106 -19.92 5.20 10.90
C ALA A 106 -20.39 5.74 9.54
N HIS A 107 -19.77 5.30 8.44
CA HIS A 107 -20.04 5.81 7.09
C HIS A 107 -20.44 4.64 6.20
N ARG A 108 -21.59 4.03 6.52
CA ARG A 108 -22.06 2.73 6.03
C ARG A 108 -22.51 2.70 4.55
N GLU A 109 -22.58 3.83 3.87
CA GLU A 109 -23.26 3.98 2.57
C GLU A 109 -22.64 3.15 1.43
#